data_AF-A0A926H4C3-F1
#
_entry.id   AF-A0A926H4C3-F1
#
_cell.length_a   1.000
_cell.length_b   1.000
_cell.length_c   1.000
_cell.angle_alpha   90.00
_cell.angle_beta   90.00
_cell.angle_gamma   90.00
#
_symmetry.space_group_name_H-M   'P 1'
#
loop_
_entity.id
_entity.type
_entity.pdbx_description
1 polymer ?
#
loop_
_entity_poly.entity_id
_entity_poly.type
_entity_poly.pdbx_seq_one_letter_code
_entity_poly.pdbx_strand_id
1 'polypeptide(L)'
;MRLNLKPVTIPFKVGDVVFVNQPYSSLADTPSATDHKPYFKAEIVRIFLEFPSAVSVVQERKDVHDLVMTLITYDLKPLDFYAGSRRVTWRVDLESSESWLFSTEAAMLAAEAIPDKPSQQ
;
A
#
# COMPACT_ATOMS: atom_id res chain seq x y z
N MET A 1 30.55 -5.11 -14.91
CA MET A 1 29.59 -4.58 -13.91
C MET A 1 28.20 -4.93 -14.37
N ARG A 2 27.38 -5.51 -13.50
CA ARG A 2 25.98 -5.88 -13.79
C ARG A 2 25.07 -5.31 -12.72
N LEU A 3 23.88 -4.90 -13.13
CA LEU A 3 22.79 -4.56 -12.22
C LEU A 3 21.89 -5.78 -12.06
N ASN A 4 21.55 -6.11 -10.82
CA ASN A 4 20.64 -7.19 -10.49
C ASN A 4 19.41 -6.60 -9.79
N LEU A 5 18.23 -6.92 -10.30
CA LEU A 5 16.97 -6.59 -9.64
C LEU A 5 16.55 -7.81 -8.83
N LYS A 6 16.42 -7.65 -7.51
CA LYS A 6 15.89 -8.73 -6.69
C LYS A 6 14.41 -8.92 -7.01
N PRO A 7 13.96 -10.15 -7.36
CA PRO A 7 12.54 -10.42 -7.49
C PRO A 7 11.85 -10.14 -6.16
N VAL A 8 10.73 -9.40 -6.21
CA VAL A 8 9.88 -9.16 -5.04
C VAL A 8 8.45 -9.53 -5.41
N THR A 9 7.74 -10.14 -4.46
CA THR A 9 6.33 -10.48 -4.62
C THR A 9 5.47 -9.26 -4.37
N ILE A 10 4.70 -8.87 -5.38
CA ILE A 10 3.70 -7.80 -5.26
C ILE A 10 2.39 -8.46 -4.77
N PRO A 11 1.83 -8.02 -3.62
CA PRO A 11 0.72 -8.72 -2.98
C PRO A 11 -0.63 -8.59 -3.73
N PHE A 12 -0.81 -7.53 -4.53
CA PHE A 12 -2.04 -7.28 -5.27
C PHE A 12 -1.76 -6.88 -6.72
N LYS A 13 -2.71 -7.12 -7.63
CA LYS A 13 -2.63 -6.75 -9.04
C LYS A 13 -3.68 -5.71 -9.43
N VAL A 14 -3.48 -5.09 -10.60
CA VAL A 14 -4.49 -4.21 -11.20
C VAL A 14 -5.78 -4.98 -11.45
N GLY A 15 -6.91 -4.35 -11.11
CA GLY A 15 -8.25 -4.94 -11.16
C GLY A 15 -8.65 -5.72 -9.90
N ASP A 16 -7.72 -5.95 -8.96
CA ASP A 16 -8.10 -6.55 -7.67
C ASP A 16 -8.97 -5.57 -6.87
N VAL A 17 -9.95 -6.16 -6.19
CA VAL A 17 -10.78 -5.48 -5.20
C VAL A 17 -10.16 -5.70 -3.83
N VAL A 18 -9.94 -4.62 -3.11
CA VAL A 18 -9.26 -4.60 -1.82
C VAL A 18 -10.07 -3.82 -0.79
N PHE A 19 -9.85 -4.17 0.47
CA PHE A 19 -10.36 -3.47 1.65
C PHE A 19 -9.21 -2.71 2.28
N VAL A 20 -9.37 -1.40 2.40
CA VAL A 20 -8.38 -0.50 3.00
C VAL A 20 -8.77 -0.25 4.43
N ASN A 21 -7.92 -0.67 5.37
CA ASN A 21 -8.19 -0.58 6.81
C ASN A 21 -7.95 0.83 7.37
N GLN A 22 -8.47 1.84 6.70
CA GLN A 22 -8.51 3.23 7.14
C GLN A 22 -9.76 3.92 6.58
N PRO A 23 -10.28 4.96 7.26
CA PRO A 23 -11.39 5.75 6.74
C PRO A 23 -11.02 6.40 5.40
N TYR A 24 -11.95 6.44 4.45
CA TYR A 24 -11.70 7.06 3.13
C TYR A 24 -11.29 8.54 3.27
N SER A 25 -11.93 9.27 4.17
CA SER A 25 -11.61 10.67 4.50
C SER A 25 -10.16 10.92 4.91
N SER A 26 -9.45 9.92 5.47
CA SER A 26 -8.04 10.04 5.85
C SER A 26 -7.09 10.13 4.65
N LEU A 27 -7.52 9.66 3.48
CA LEU A 27 -6.72 9.62 2.25
C LEU A 27 -7.20 10.60 1.18
N ALA A 28 -8.47 10.99 1.23
CA ALA A 28 -9.08 11.83 0.22
C ALA A 28 -8.82 13.34 0.40
N ASP A 29 -8.21 13.74 1.53
CA ASP A 29 -8.04 15.14 1.95
C ASP A 29 -9.34 15.95 1.90
N THR A 30 -10.49 15.27 1.98
CA THR A 30 -11.82 15.88 1.95
C THR A 30 -12.46 15.77 3.34
N PRO A 31 -12.86 16.90 3.95
CA PRO A 31 -13.64 16.86 5.17
C PRO A 31 -15.06 16.38 4.82
N SER A 32 -15.31 15.08 4.91
CA SER A 32 -16.66 14.53 4.84
C SER A 32 -17.15 14.25 6.26
N ALA A 33 -18.02 15.12 6.77
CA ALA A 33 -18.61 15.02 8.10
C ALA A 33 -19.53 13.80 8.31
N THR A 34 -19.73 12.99 7.27
CA THR A 34 -20.60 11.79 7.27
C THR A 34 -19.83 10.48 7.13
N ASP A 35 -18.50 10.54 7.07
CA ASP A 35 -17.67 9.35 6.88
C ASP A 35 -17.44 8.65 8.24
N HIS A 36 -18.20 7.59 8.52
CA HIS A 36 -18.18 6.87 9.80
C HIS A 36 -17.61 5.45 9.70
N LYS A 37 -17.20 5.01 8.50
CA LYS A 37 -16.67 3.66 8.35
C LYS A 37 -15.17 3.65 8.66
N PRO A 38 -14.68 2.70 9.49
CA PRO A 38 -13.27 2.59 9.80
C PRO A 38 -12.43 2.10 8.60
N TYR A 39 -13.09 1.62 7.54
CA TYR A 39 -12.49 1.12 6.31
C TYR A 39 -13.36 1.44 5.08
N PHE A 40 -12.76 1.29 3.90
CA PHE A 40 -13.49 1.34 2.64
C PHE A 40 -13.01 0.28 1.65
N LYS A 41 -13.83 0.00 0.65
CA LYS A 41 -13.54 -0.94 -0.44
C LYS A 41 -13.12 -0.17 -1.69
N ALA A 42 -12.13 -0.68 -2.39
CA ALA A 42 -11.61 -0.05 -3.61
C ALA A 42 -11.14 -1.08 -4.64
N GLU A 43 -11.06 -0.66 -5.89
CA GLU A 43 -10.43 -1.39 -6.99
C GLU A 43 -9.05 -0.78 -7.27
N ILE A 44 -8.02 -1.62 -7.42
CA ILE A 44 -6.68 -1.16 -7.82
C ILE A 44 -6.70 -0.82 -9.31
N VAL A 45 -6.46 0.43 -9.66
CA VAL A 45 -6.44 0.88 -11.05
C VAL A 45 -5.03 0.89 -11.62
N ARG A 46 -4.03 1.25 -10.80
CA ARG A 46 -2.61 1.31 -11.19
C ARG A 46 -1.72 0.94 -10.02
N ILE A 47 -0.53 0.47 -10.35
CA ILE A 47 0.55 0.15 -9.41
C ILE A 47 1.77 0.93 -9.86
N PHE A 48 2.36 1.69 -8.95
CA PHE A 48 3.63 2.37 -9.13
C PHE A 48 4.67 1.65 -8.30
N LEU A 49 5.73 1.20 -8.97
CA LEU A 49 6.88 0.57 -8.35
C LEU A 49 7.90 1.66 -8.02
N GLU A 50 8.15 1.89 -6.74
CA GLU A 50 9.07 2.92 -6.29
C GLU A 50 10.43 2.28 -5.96
N PHE A 51 11.44 2.69 -6.72
CA PHE A 51 12.83 2.35 -6.44
C PHE A 51 13.47 3.47 -5.63
N PRO A 52 14.50 3.19 -4.82
CA PRO A 52 15.30 4.22 -4.17
C PRO A 52 15.72 5.29 -5.19
N SER A 53 15.66 6.56 -4.78
CA SER A 53 15.79 7.75 -5.64
C SER A 53 16.96 7.71 -6.65
N ALA A 54 16.90 8.60 -7.66
CA ALA A 54 17.68 8.66 -8.91
C ALA A 54 19.20 8.42 -8.88
N VAL A 55 19.85 8.32 -7.71
CA VAL A 55 21.27 8.04 -7.56
C VAL A 55 21.48 6.88 -6.59
N SER A 56 21.76 5.67 -7.11
CA SER A 56 22.42 4.63 -6.32
C SER A 56 23.92 4.92 -6.27
N VAL A 57 24.41 5.37 -5.12
CA VAL A 57 25.84 5.65 -4.93
C VAL A 57 26.59 4.34 -4.73
N VAL A 58 27.49 4.03 -5.66
CA VAL A 58 28.41 2.90 -5.54
C VAL A 58 29.65 3.38 -4.76
N GLN A 59 29.68 3.10 -3.45
CA GLN A 59 30.84 3.43 -2.59
C GLN A 59 32.02 2.47 -2.78
N GLU A 60 31.75 1.23 -3.21
CA GLU A 60 32.76 0.19 -3.43
C GLU A 60 32.54 -0.52 -4.75
N ARG A 61 33.61 -0.80 -5.49
CA ARG A 61 33.54 -1.52 -6.77
C ARG A 61 33.16 -2.98 -6.50
N LYS A 62 31.94 -3.36 -6.90
CA LYS A 62 31.45 -4.74 -6.87
C LYS A 62 31.15 -5.20 -8.30
N ASP A 63 31.22 -6.51 -8.55
CA ASP A 63 30.89 -7.06 -9.87
C ASP A 63 29.38 -6.99 -10.17
N VAL A 64 28.56 -7.08 -9.11
CA VAL A 64 27.10 -7.00 -9.13
C VAL A 64 26.61 -6.01 -8.09
N HIS A 65 25.70 -5.11 -8.49
CA HIS A 65 24.97 -4.22 -7.60
C HIS A 65 23.49 -4.60 -7.59
N ASP A 66 22.94 -4.80 -6.39
CA ASP A 66 21.53 -5.13 -6.21
C ASP A 66 20.69 -3.85 -6.13
N LEU A 67 19.62 -3.79 -6.92
CA LEU A 67 18.55 -2.81 -6.80
C LEU A 67 17.36 -3.50 -6.13
N VAL A 68 16.93 -2.96 -4.98
CA VAL A 68 15.83 -3.49 -4.18
C VAL A 68 14.67 -2.51 -4.22
N MET A 69 13.49 -3.00 -4.59
CA MET A 69 12.25 -2.26 -4.48
C MET A 69 11.72 -2.41 -3.06
N THR A 70 11.51 -1.31 -2.37
CA THR A 70 11.03 -1.31 -0.98
C THR A 70 9.62 -0.74 -0.85
N LEU A 71 9.12 -0.02 -1.87
CA LEU A 71 7.85 0.70 -1.77
C LEU A 71 6.99 0.48 -3.02
N ILE A 72 5.69 0.28 -2.79
CA ILE A 72 4.68 0.20 -3.84
C ILE A 72 3.58 1.21 -3.53
N THR A 73 3.19 1.98 -4.54
CA THR A 73 2.03 2.88 -4.45
C THR A 73 0.89 2.34 -5.32
N TYR A 74 -0.28 2.16 -4.74
CA TYR A 74 -1.51 1.75 -5.42
C TYR A 74 -2.40 2.96 -5.68
N ASP A 75 -2.87 3.13 -6.93
CA ASP A 75 -3.96 4.05 -7.29
C ASP A 75 -5.29 3.33 -7.10
N LEU A 76 -6.07 3.76 -6.12
CA LEU A 76 -7.29 3.10 -5.67
C LEU A 76 -8.52 3.89 -6.13
N LYS A 77 -9.44 3.20 -6.82
CA LYS A 77 -10.77 3.71 -7.14
C LYS A 77 -11.75 3.23 -6.07
N PRO A 78 -12.34 4.13 -5.27
CA PRO A 78 -13.31 3.73 -4.26
C PRO A 78 -14.56 3.10 -4.89
N LEU A 79 -15.11 2.11 -4.19
CA LEU A 79 -16.32 1.39 -4.57
C LEU A 79 -17.45 1.63 -3.56
N ASP A 80 -18.62 1.06 -3.84
CA ASP A 80 -19.80 1.06 -2.99
C ASP A 80 -20.20 2.47 -2.54
N PHE A 81 -20.20 2.74 -1.23
CA PHE A 81 -20.63 4.03 -0.66
C PHE A 81 -19.84 5.24 -1.19
N TYR A 82 -18.58 5.04 -1.59
CA TYR A 82 -17.73 6.09 -2.14
C TYR A 82 -17.63 6.03 -3.67
N ALA A 83 -18.44 5.21 -4.35
CA ALA A 83 -18.40 5.11 -5.79
C ALA A 83 -18.60 6.49 -6.46
N GLY A 84 -17.73 6.82 -7.42
CA GLY A 84 -17.72 8.13 -8.08
C GLY A 84 -16.90 9.20 -7.37
N SER A 85 -16.41 8.93 -6.16
CA SER A 85 -15.47 9.80 -5.45
C SER A 85 -14.09 9.83 -6.11
N ARG A 86 -13.24 10.75 -5.65
CA ARG A 86 -11.86 10.89 -6.12
C ARG A 86 -11.06 9.60 -5.83
N ARG A 87 -10.14 9.26 -6.74
CA ARG A 87 -9.15 8.22 -6.47
C ARG A 87 -8.20 8.65 -5.36
N VAL A 88 -7.74 7.67 -4.59
CA VAL A 88 -6.79 7.87 -3.51
C VAL A 88 -5.58 6.97 -3.73
N THR A 89 -4.43 7.40 -3.20
CA THR A 89 -3.19 6.62 -3.29
C THR A 89 -2.89 5.97 -1.96
N TRP A 90 -2.51 4.69 -1.99
CA TRP A 90 -2.05 3.98 -0.81
C TRP A 90 -0.61 3.49 -1.00
N ARG A 91 0.25 3.75 -0.02
CA ARG A 91 1.65 3.32 -0.03
C ARG A 91 1.85 2.08 0.84
N VAL A 92 2.50 1.07 0.30
CA VAL A 92 2.89 -0.16 1.00
C VAL A 92 4.40 -0.26 1.01
N ASP A 93 4.95 -0.24 2.22
CA ASP A 93 6.33 -0.66 2.46
C ASP A 93 6.38 -2.19 2.40
N LEU A 94 7.16 -2.72 1.46
CA LEU A 94 7.33 -4.15 1.23
C LEU A 94 8.16 -4.85 2.30
N GLU A 95 8.89 -4.09 3.11
CA GLU A 95 9.67 -4.60 4.25
C GLU A 95 8.86 -4.56 5.57
N SER A 96 7.73 -3.85 5.58
CA SER A 96 6.85 -3.77 6.74
C SER A 96 5.97 -5.01 6.90
N SER A 97 5.79 -5.44 8.14
CA SER A 97 4.82 -6.49 8.50
C SER A 97 3.38 -5.96 8.65
N GLU A 98 3.18 -4.64 8.65
CA GLU A 98 1.85 -4.07 8.80
C GLU A 98 1.05 -4.13 7.49
N SER A 99 -0.05 -4.89 7.50
CA SER A 99 -0.97 -4.96 6.38
C SER A 99 -2.15 -4.01 6.59
N TRP A 100 -2.31 -3.08 5.65
CA TRP A 100 -3.42 -2.12 5.64
C TRP A 100 -4.37 -2.36 4.45
N LEU A 101 -3.98 -3.23 3.52
CA LEU A 101 -4.75 -3.66 2.36
C LEU A 101 -5.06 -5.14 2.49
N PHE A 102 -6.31 -5.51 2.26
CA PHE A 102 -6.77 -6.88 2.40
C PHE A 102 -7.59 -7.32 1.18
N SER A 103 -7.45 -8.57 0.76
CA SER A 103 -8.24 -9.13 -0.35
C SER A 103 -9.70 -9.39 0.02
N THR A 104 -10.01 -9.50 1.31
CA THR A 104 -11.36 -9.76 1.82
C THR A 104 -11.65 -8.95 3.07
N GLU A 105 -12.92 -8.60 3.26
CA GLU A 105 -13.40 -7.92 4.47
C GLU A 105 -13.13 -8.76 5.73
N ALA A 106 -13.33 -10.08 5.65
CA ALA A 106 -13.09 -10.99 6.75
C ALA A 106 -11.62 -10.99 7.21
N ALA A 107 -10.67 -10.97 6.27
CA ALA A 107 -9.24 -10.91 6.59
C ALA A 107 -8.86 -9.59 7.28
N MET A 108 -9.46 -8.47 6.84
CA MET A 108 -9.28 -7.16 7.45
C MET A 108 -9.84 -7.14 8.89
N LEU A 109 -11.09 -7.59 9.08
CA LEU A 109 -11.71 -7.64 10.41
C LEU A 109 -10.96 -8.58 11.37
N ALA A 110 -10.42 -9.68 10.86
CA ALA A 110 -9.58 -10.59 11.65
C ALA A 110 -8.25 -9.93 12.08
N ALA A 111 -7.67 -9.05 11.25
CA ALA A 111 -6.47 -8.30 11.58
C ALA A 111 -6.73 -7.21 12.63
N GLU A 112 -7.92 -6.60 12.62
CA GLU A 112 -8.34 -5.67 13.69
C GLU A 112 -8.62 -6.38 15.03
N ALA A 113 -9.02 -7.64 15.00
CA ALA A 113 -9.37 -8.43 16.18
C ALA A 113 -8.17 -8.99 16.95
N ILE A 114 -6.93 -8.76 16.51
CA ILE A 114 -5.70 -9.12 17.25
C ILE A 114 -5.34 -7.94 18.18
N PRO A 115 -5.57 -8.06 19.50
CA PRO A 115 -5.22 -7.01 20.44
C PRO A 115 -3.75 -7.16 20.81
N ASP A 116 -2.88 -6.32 20.25
CA ASP A 116 -1.71 -5.75 20.94
C ASP A 116 -0.89 -4.90 19.96
N LYS A 117 -1.13 -3.58 19.98
CA LYS A 117 -0.04 -2.64 19.72
C LYS A 117 0.60 -2.36 21.08
N PRO A 118 1.90 -2.65 21.31
CA PRO A 118 2.59 -2.05 22.44
C PRO A 118 2.61 -0.54 22.21
N SER A 119 1.92 0.19 23.09
CA SER A 119 2.00 1.63 23.21
C SER A 119 3.47 2.05 23.28
N GLN A 120 3.97 2.73 22.26
CA GLN A 120 5.21 3.48 22.42
C GLN A 120 4.87 4.81 23.11
N GLN A 121 5.19 4.84 24.40
CA GLN A 121 5.48 6.05 25.18
C GLN A 121 6.85 6.60 24.79
#